data_AF-A0A949JZK0-F1
#
_entry.id   AF-A0A949JZK0-F1
#
_cell.length_a   1.000
_cell.length_b   1.000
_cell.length_c   1.000
_cell.angle_alpha   90.00
_cell.angle_beta   90.00
_cell.angle_gamma   90.00
#
_symmetry.space_group_name_H-M   'P 1'
#
loop_
_entity.id
_entity.type
_entity.pdbx_description
1 polymer ?
#
loop_
_entity_poly.entity_id
_entity_poly.type
_entity_poly.pdbx_seq_one_letter_code
_entity_poly.pdbx_strand_id
1 'polypeptide(L)' 'MSKKRIYDQKRLTTSQRIHIEKGLNDGLSFAAIARKLEKHPST' A
#
# COMPACT_ATOMS: atom_id res chain seq x y z
N MET A 1 -15.71 16.99 -3.38
CA MET A 1 -14.99 16.76 -2.10
C MET A 1 -14.21 15.46 -2.20
N SER A 2 -12.88 15.51 -2.17
CA SER A 2 -12.05 14.30 -2.10
C SER A 2 -12.28 13.63 -0.74
N LYS A 3 -12.96 12.49 -0.73
CA LYS A 3 -13.14 11.70 0.50
C LYS A 3 -11.75 11.35 1.04
N LYS A 4 -11.36 11.95 2.17
CA LYS A 4 -10.16 11.56 2.90
C LYS A 4 -10.32 10.09 3.27
N ARG A 5 -9.57 9.22 2.61
CA ARG A 5 -9.45 7.82 3.01
C ARG A 5 -8.70 7.82 4.33
N ILE A 6 -9.34 7.35 5.39
CA ILE A 6 -8.69 7.14 6.68
C ILE A 6 -7.87 5.86 6.52
N TYR A 7 -6.57 6.02 6.27
CA TYR A 7 -5.65 4.90 6.18
C TYR A 7 -5.25 4.49 7.60
N ASP A 8 -5.18 3.17 7.85
CA ASP A 8 -4.69 2.65 9.11
C ASP A 8 -3.23 3.11 9.30
N GLN A 9 -2.93 3.78 10.41
CA GLN A 9 -1.59 4.34 10.69
C GLN A 9 -0.62 3.31 11.30
N LYS A 10 -1.00 2.03 11.41
CA LYS A 10 -0.10 1.00 11.95
C LYS A 10 1.03 0.71 10.96
N ARG A 11 2.18 0.30 11.49
CA ARG A 11 3.34 -0.12 10.69
C ARG A 11 2.96 -1.28 9.77
N LEU A 12 3.62 -1.36 8.62
CA LEU A 12 3.45 -2.47 7.69
C LEU A 12 3.75 -3.80 8.38
N THR A 13 2.83 -4.75 8.28
CA THR A 13 3.07 -6.12 8.70
C THR A 13 4.04 -6.81 7.75
N THR A 14 4.65 -7.91 8.18
CA THR A 14 5.56 -8.68 7.33
C THR A 14 4.87 -9.13 6.03
N SER A 15 3.63 -9.60 6.10
CA SER A 15 2.86 -10.01 4.92
C SER A 15 2.60 -8.86 3.95
N GLN A 16 2.36 -7.65 4.46
CA GLN A 16 2.18 -6.45 3.62
C GLN A 16 3.48 -6.07 2.92
N ARG A 17 4.64 -6.17 3.60
CA ARG A 17 5.95 -5.93 2.97
C ARG A 17 6.24 -6.92 1.86
N ILE A 18 5.97 -8.21 2.07
CA ILE A 18 6.12 -9.24 1.03
C ILE A 18 5.25 -8.93 -0.19
N HIS A 19 4.01 -8.47 0.01
CA HIS A 19 3.14 -8.05 -1.09
C HIS A 19 3.66 -6.81 -1.83
N ILE A 20 4.28 -5.87 -1.13
CA ILE A 20 4.94 -4.72 -1.75
C ILE A 20 6.11 -5.18 -2.61
N GLU A 21 7.01 -6.00 -2.07
CA GLU A 21 8.17 -6.50 -2.82
C GLU A 21 7.75 -7.28 -4.07
N LYS A 22 6.75 -8.15 -3.96
CA LYS A 22 6.21 -8.86 -5.11
C LYS A 22 5.60 -7.89 -6.13
N GLY A 23 4.78 -6.94 -5.68
CA GLY A 23 4.15 -5.96 -6.55
C GLY A 23 5.15 -5.07 -7.29
N LEU A 24 6.27 -4.71 -6.64
CA LEU A 24 7.36 -3.97 -7.25
C LEU A 24 8.08 -4.80 -8.32
N ASN A 25 8.35 -6.07 -8.03
CA ASN A 25 8.92 -7.01 -9.02
C ASN A 25 7.99 -7.22 -10.23
N ASP A 26 6.67 -7.22 -9.99
CA ASP A 26 5.64 -7.32 -11.04
C ASP A 26 5.46 -6.00 -11.84
N GLY A 27 6.23 -4.95 -11.53
CA GLY A 27 6.17 -3.66 -12.22
C GLY A 27 4.96 -2.78 -11.84
N LEU A 28 4.28 -3.07 -10.73
CA LEU A 28 3.15 -2.28 -10.27
C LEU A 28 3.60 -0.95 -9.66
N SER A 29 2.77 0.09 -9.85
CA SER A 29 2.99 1.38 -9.19
C SER A 29 2.68 1.32 -7.69
N PHE A 30 3.36 2.17 -6.90
CA PHE A 30 3.10 2.33 -5.47
C PHE A 30 1.62 2.56 -5.15
N ALA A 31 0.93 3.36 -5.97
CA ALA A 31 -0.49 3.63 -5.82
C ALA A 31 -1.38 2.39 -6.05
N ALA A 32 -0.98 1.46 -6.93
CA ALA A 32 -1.71 0.21 -7.14
C ALA A 32 -1.53 -0.74 -5.94
N ILE A 33 -0.31 -0.85 -5.44
CA ILE A 33 0.03 -1.70 -4.28
C ILE A 33 -0.66 -1.17 -3.01
N ALA A 34 -0.53 0.13 -2.74
CA ALA A 34 -1.10 0.76 -1.56
C ALA A 34 -2.65 0.70 -1.52
N ARG A 35 -3.30 0.78 -2.69
CA ARG A 35 -4.75 0.56 -2.81
C ARG A 35 -5.19 -0.84 -2.40
N LYS A 36 -4.39 -1.87 -2.71
CA LYS A 36 -4.65 -3.25 -2.28
C LYS A 36 -4.42 -3.46 -0.78
N LEU A 37 -3.48 -2.72 -0.21
CA LEU A 37 -3.12 -2.83 1.21
C LEU A 37 -3.91 -1.89 2.12
N GLU A 38 -4.78 -1.06 1.55
CA GLU A 38 -5.51 0.00 2.26
C GLU A 38 -4.57 0.92 3.06
N LYS A 39 -3.40 1.21 2.48
CA LYS A 39 -2.38 2.10 3.04
C LYS A 39 -2.20 3.33 2.16
N HIS A 40 -1.57 4.35 2.73
CA HIS A 40 -1.17 5.51 1.96
C HIS A 40 0.01 5.12 1.05
N PRO A 41 0.07 5.57 -0.21
CA PRO A 41 1.16 5.20 -1.13
C PRO A 41 2.56 5.69 -0.74
N SER A 42 2.67 6.54 0.29
CA SER A 42 3.94 6.97 0.88
C SER A 42 4.33 6.17 2.14
N THR A 43 3.51 5.22 2.57
CA THR A 43 3.80 4.28 3.66
C THR A 43 4.61 3.12 3.13
#